data_AF-A0A6C0AE11-F1
#
_entry.id   AF-A0A6C0AE11-F1
#
_cell.length_a   1.000
_cell.length_b   1.000
_cell.length_c   1.000
_cell.angle_alpha   90.00
_cell.angle_beta   90.00
_cell.angle_gamma   90.00
#
_symmetry.space_group_name_H-M   'P 1'
#
loop_
_entity.id
_entity.type
_entity.pdbx_description
1 polymer ?
#
loop_
_entity_poly.entity_id
_entity_poly.type
_entity_poly.pdbx_seq_one_letter_code
_entity_poly.pdbx_strand_id
1 'polypeptide(L)'
;MEKDKIIEEYKKLLKLKDLKIDEMEEEKHEIEAKFHQIEEEKYEMEENQKIQNEKKVPLSIILNGLPKFKFRKFNESKSASKTAANPTPYTSKREKIHIKKKLKIIPQNIEDLKLNMKKINLNNSKFFDKNTYFKEKIIRYSSENTIQRLVYDYMTDIFDILELTEYVNLFDTPSIVTAISEDELKKMNYPDVIIIRTKKNKPIIAIEIKKPHEDNNGKNVLNDDNVIGLDYMLSIKSFYNQKHVYGILTSLSGWKILSLPEEDEIDFNSRIVYESKIYDFSDPNLAKILITIINKSLDSAYYPIKIFDEKRNYIEYSLKGCRWKRMDKKELNSLDKNINLDIYKNCEKLTYTIYKFFQTGRTNQTSLIINNCCSIGVLKQFFGDEENKEEFKIFKHEAKMWKKIYNINTEIQVINDKPTFITPLIFTLEEQYNSDYEHYEVFFRTDLMKIFTYEGAIEGELSISLRTIQSKINTYSQDMNILESAKYAINELAKKNYIHKDLKWEHIGLYPILKNGIIVKMEPIFIDLESIKKKKMEKAEERMMEKLDIMCENRVFINNK
;
A
#
# COMPACT_ATOMS: atom_id res chain seq x y z
N MET A 1 -20.16 -83.63 34.03
CA MET A 1 -20.68 -82.84 35.18
C MET A 1 -19.56 -82.14 35.96
N GLU A 2 -18.55 -82.85 36.48
CA GLU A 2 -17.43 -82.21 37.20
C GLU A 2 -16.46 -81.48 36.25
N LYS A 3 -16.16 -82.08 35.09
CA LYS A 3 -15.33 -81.48 34.03
C LYS A 3 -15.93 -80.20 33.44
N ASP A 4 -17.25 -80.16 33.25
CA ASP A 4 -17.94 -79.01 32.65
C ASP A 4 -17.98 -77.81 33.61
N LYS A 5 -18.07 -78.06 34.92
CA LYS A 5 -17.93 -77.02 35.95
C LYS A 5 -16.53 -76.41 35.97
N ILE A 6 -15.50 -77.25 35.88
CA ILE A 6 -14.10 -76.79 35.84
C ILE A 6 -13.84 -75.94 34.59
N ILE A 7 -14.38 -76.32 33.43
CA ILE A 7 -14.23 -75.55 32.18
C ILE A 7 -14.92 -74.18 32.27
N GLU A 8 -16.12 -74.09 32.85
CA GLU A 8 -16.80 -72.81 33.06
C GLU A 8 -16.07 -71.89 34.04
N GLU A 9 -15.51 -72.47 35.11
CA GLU A 9 -14.71 -71.72 36.08
C GLU A 9 -13.41 -71.17 35.45
N TYR A 10 -12.75 -71.96 34.61
CA TYR A 10 -11.59 -71.50 33.82
C TYR A 10 -11.95 -70.39 32.82
N LYS A 11 -13.10 -70.48 32.13
CA LYS A 11 -13.56 -69.42 31.22
C LYS A 11 -13.84 -68.11 31.96
N LYS A 12 -14.42 -68.17 33.16
CA LYS A 12 -14.61 -66.98 34.02
C LYS A 12 -13.29 -66.38 34.47
N LEU A 13 -12.31 -67.20 34.83
CA LEU A 13 -10.97 -66.73 35.23
C LEU A 13 -10.20 -66.08 34.08
N LEU A 14 -10.27 -66.63 32.87
CA LEU A 14 -9.66 -66.03 31.69
C LEU A 14 -10.31 -64.67 31.37
N LYS A 15 -11.64 -64.60 31.40
CA LYS A 15 -12.38 -63.35 31.15
C LYS A 15 -12.09 -62.25 32.19
N LEU A 16 -11.89 -62.64 33.46
CA LEU A 16 -11.45 -61.73 34.53
C LEU A 16 -10.00 -61.27 34.37
N LYS A 17 -9.15 -62.08 33.73
CA LYS A 17 -7.76 -61.73 33.45
C LYS A 17 -7.66 -60.74 32.29
N ASP A 18 -8.47 -60.93 31.25
CA ASP A 18 -8.55 -60.02 30.10
C ASP A 18 -9.11 -58.65 30.52
N LEU A 19 -10.18 -58.61 31.32
CA LEU A 19 -10.72 -57.36 31.89
C LEU A 19 -9.69 -56.57 32.71
N LYS A 20 -8.83 -57.26 33.47
CA LYS A 20 -7.75 -56.60 34.23
C LYS A 20 -6.63 -56.07 33.35
N ILE A 21 -6.41 -56.64 32.17
CA ILE A 21 -5.40 -56.15 31.22
C ILE A 21 -5.91 -54.86 30.57
N ASP A 22 -7.18 -54.83 30.15
CA ASP A 22 -7.80 -53.64 29.57
C ASP A 22 -7.82 -52.47 30.58
N GLU A 23 -8.20 -52.73 31.84
CA GLU A 23 -8.15 -51.73 32.93
C GLU A 23 -6.72 -51.19 33.17
N MET A 24 -5.69 -52.05 33.07
CA MET A 24 -4.29 -51.64 33.22
C MET A 24 -3.77 -50.85 32.02
N GLU A 25 -4.24 -51.15 30.79
CA GLU A 25 -3.87 -50.39 29.60
C GLU A 25 -4.49 -48.99 29.60
N GLU A 26 -5.74 -48.85 30.05
CA GLU A 26 -6.37 -47.55 30.27
C GLU A 26 -5.63 -46.73 31.35
N GLU A 27 -5.30 -47.35 32.50
CA GLU A 27 -4.54 -46.68 33.56
C GLU A 27 -3.15 -46.25 33.09
N LYS A 28 -2.47 -47.09 32.29
CA LYS A 28 -1.19 -46.75 31.68
C LYS A 28 -1.30 -45.55 30.74
N HIS A 29 -2.31 -45.51 29.87
CA HIS A 29 -2.54 -44.37 28.99
C HIS A 29 -2.86 -43.09 29.77
N GLU A 30 -3.60 -43.17 30.86
CA GLU A 30 -3.87 -42.02 31.72
C GLU A 30 -2.60 -41.51 32.43
N ILE A 31 -1.73 -42.43 32.90
CA ILE A 31 -0.44 -42.08 33.51
C ILE A 31 0.50 -41.45 32.48
N GLU A 32 0.58 -42.01 31.27
CA GLU A 32 1.40 -41.44 30.18
C GLU A 32 0.92 -40.04 29.79
N ALA A 33 -0.40 -39.82 29.69
CA ALA A 33 -0.97 -38.51 29.43
C ALA A 33 -0.66 -37.49 30.55
N LYS A 34 -0.76 -37.91 31.82
CA LYS A 34 -0.39 -37.06 32.97
C LYS A 34 1.10 -36.75 33.01
N PHE A 35 1.95 -37.73 32.72
CA PHE A 35 3.39 -37.54 32.68
C PHE A 35 3.78 -36.55 31.57
N HIS A 36 3.17 -36.68 30.39
CA HIS A 36 3.39 -35.74 29.29
C HIS A 36 2.94 -34.32 29.64
N GLN A 37 1.77 -34.17 30.29
CA GLN A 37 1.30 -32.86 30.78
C GLN A 37 2.28 -32.23 31.80
N ILE A 38 2.83 -33.02 32.72
CA ILE A 38 3.82 -32.54 33.71
C ILE A 38 5.12 -32.11 33.03
N GLU A 39 5.59 -32.86 32.02
CA GLU A 39 6.77 -32.47 31.24
C GLU A 39 6.54 -31.17 30.45
N GLU A 40 5.37 -30.98 29.85
CA GLU A 40 4.98 -29.73 29.18
C GLU A 40 4.97 -28.55 30.17
N GLU A 41 4.33 -28.71 31.33
CA GLU A 41 4.29 -27.68 32.38
C GLU A 41 5.69 -27.33 32.90
N LYS A 42 6.57 -28.33 33.06
CA LYS A 42 7.95 -28.13 33.50
C LYS A 42 8.77 -27.40 32.43
N TYR A 43 8.63 -27.80 31.16
CA TYR A 43 9.30 -27.13 30.03
C TYR A 43 8.87 -25.67 29.92
N GLU A 44 7.56 -25.39 29.99
CA GLU A 44 7.03 -24.02 30.00
C GLU A 44 7.60 -23.22 31.19
N MET A 45 7.73 -23.82 32.36
CA MET A 45 8.27 -23.15 33.54
C MET A 45 9.76 -22.81 33.37
N GLU A 46 10.58 -23.75 32.88
CA GLU A 46 12.01 -23.54 32.61
C GLU A 46 12.23 -22.49 31.52
N GLU A 47 11.45 -22.52 30.44
CA GLU A 47 11.51 -21.52 29.36
C GLU A 47 11.11 -20.13 29.87
N ASN A 48 10.03 -20.03 30.64
CA ASN A 48 9.63 -18.78 31.28
C ASN A 48 10.69 -18.25 32.25
N GLN A 49 11.41 -19.11 32.97
CA GLN A 49 12.50 -18.72 33.86
C GLN A 49 13.72 -18.24 33.08
N LYS A 50 14.02 -18.84 31.93
CA LYS A 50 15.06 -18.38 31.01
C LYS A 50 14.75 -17.00 30.44
N ILE A 51 13.51 -16.78 29.96
CA ILE A 51 13.04 -15.46 29.51
C ILE A 51 13.20 -14.40 30.61
N GLN A 52 12.93 -14.77 31.86
CA GLN A 52 13.08 -13.87 33.01
C GLN A 52 14.54 -13.47 33.26
N ASN A 53 15.47 -14.42 33.17
CA ASN A 53 16.88 -14.18 33.42
C ASN A 53 17.53 -13.37 32.28
N GLU A 54 17.13 -13.63 31.04
CA GLU A 54 17.74 -13.04 29.85
C GLU A 54 17.03 -11.76 29.37
N LYS A 55 15.83 -11.46 29.91
CA LYS A 55 14.93 -10.36 29.47
C LYS A 55 14.65 -10.38 27.97
N LYS A 56 14.59 -11.57 27.40
CA LYS A 56 14.57 -11.82 25.97
C LYS A 56 13.58 -12.92 25.67
N VAL A 57 12.70 -12.69 24.69
CA VAL A 57 11.72 -13.69 24.24
C VAL A 57 12.18 -14.26 22.91
N PRO A 58 12.47 -15.57 22.85
CA PRO A 58 12.85 -16.20 21.60
C PRO A 58 11.78 -16.17 20.52
N LEU A 59 12.20 -16.04 19.26
CA LEU A 59 11.29 -16.06 18.11
C LEU A 59 10.56 -17.41 17.96
N SER A 60 11.13 -18.51 18.47
CA SER A 60 10.47 -19.83 18.50
C SER A 60 9.17 -19.82 19.29
N ILE A 61 9.05 -18.99 20.33
CA ILE A 61 7.82 -18.86 21.12
C ILE A 61 6.68 -18.28 20.28
N ILE A 62 6.98 -17.38 19.34
CA ILE A 62 5.98 -16.84 18.41
C ILE A 62 5.37 -17.96 17.54
N LEU A 63 6.16 -18.98 17.19
CA LEU A 63 5.72 -20.11 16.35
C LEU A 63 4.87 -21.14 17.11
N ASN A 64 5.10 -21.26 18.41
CA ASN A 64 4.38 -22.20 19.27
C ASN A 64 3.08 -21.62 19.84
N GLY A 65 2.91 -20.30 19.73
CA GLY A 65 1.77 -19.57 20.27
C GLY A 65 2.17 -18.78 21.51
N LEU A 66 1.60 -17.59 21.61
CA LEU A 66 1.89 -16.68 22.71
C LEU A 66 0.93 -16.93 23.87
N PRO A 67 1.34 -16.71 25.13
CA PRO A 67 0.40 -16.74 26.25
C PRO A 67 -0.68 -15.66 26.08
N LYS A 68 -1.86 -15.86 26.67
CA LYS A 68 -2.95 -14.85 26.64
C LYS A 68 -2.52 -13.51 27.22
N PHE A 69 -2.56 -12.45 26.42
CA PHE A 69 -2.28 -11.07 26.83
C PHE A 69 -3.55 -10.26 27.11
N LYS A 70 -3.49 -9.41 28.14
CA LYS A 70 -4.47 -8.35 28.38
C LYS A 70 -3.98 -7.05 27.73
N PHE A 71 -4.80 -6.49 26.84
CA PHE A 71 -4.52 -5.21 26.20
C PHE A 71 -5.10 -4.09 27.05
N ARG A 72 -4.23 -3.23 27.59
CA ARG A 72 -4.65 -2.12 28.46
C ARG A 72 -4.29 -0.79 27.82
N LYS A 73 -5.28 0.07 27.66
CA LYS A 73 -5.06 1.46 27.27
C LYS A 73 -4.37 2.20 28.42
N PHE A 74 -3.19 2.76 28.16
CA PHE A 74 -2.41 3.52 29.13
C PHE A 74 -2.72 5.02 28.97
N ASN A 75 -2.99 5.71 30.07
CA ASN A 75 -3.35 7.14 30.14
C ASN A 75 -4.75 7.53 29.64
N GLU A 76 -5.82 6.98 30.23
CA GLU A 76 -7.04 7.79 30.36
C GLU A 76 -6.87 8.68 31.59
N SER A 77 -6.29 9.87 31.39
CA SER A 77 -6.43 10.90 32.41
C SER A 77 -7.94 11.07 32.65
N LYS A 78 -8.38 11.00 33.91
CA LYS A 78 -9.80 11.21 34.27
C LYS A 78 -10.35 12.53 33.70
N SER A 79 -9.48 13.49 33.38
CA SER A 79 -9.82 14.73 32.68
C SER A 79 -10.18 14.56 31.21
N ALA A 80 -9.57 13.63 30.45
CA ALA A 80 -9.91 13.39 29.05
C ALA A 80 -11.28 12.68 28.88
N SER A 81 -11.68 11.86 29.84
CA SER A 81 -12.96 11.12 29.81
C SER A 81 -14.20 11.99 30.01
N LYS A 82 -14.06 13.21 30.55
CA LYS A 82 -15.22 14.08 30.88
C LYS A 82 -15.62 15.06 29.78
N THR A 83 -14.77 15.28 28.78
CA THR A 83 -15.02 16.23 27.69
C THR A 83 -15.14 15.59 26.31
N ALA A 84 -14.77 14.32 26.16
CA ALA A 84 -15.03 13.58 24.93
C ALA A 84 -16.50 13.17 24.88
N ALA A 85 -17.35 14.02 24.29
CA ALA A 85 -18.64 13.58 23.77
C ALA A 85 -18.42 12.27 23.01
N ASN A 86 -19.20 11.23 23.30
CA ASN A 86 -19.11 9.93 22.61
C ASN A 86 -19.00 10.20 21.11
N PRO A 87 -17.83 9.96 20.48
CA PRO A 87 -17.65 10.30 19.09
C PRO A 87 -18.68 9.48 18.32
N THR A 88 -19.63 10.17 17.68
CA THR A 88 -20.64 9.51 16.87
C THR A 88 -19.90 8.65 15.86
N PRO A 89 -20.12 7.31 15.84
CA PRO A 89 -19.39 6.43 14.95
C PRO A 89 -19.55 6.93 13.52
N TYR A 90 -18.43 7.10 12.83
CA TYR A 90 -18.42 7.69 11.50
C TYR A 90 -19.13 6.76 10.52
N THR A 91 -20.26 7.20 9.98
CA THR A 91 -20.88 6.55 8.84
C THR A 91 -20.17 7.03 7.58
N SER A 92 -19.24 6.25 7.05
CA SER A 92 -18.69 6.53 5.73
C SER A 92 -19.84 6.51 4.71
N LYS A 93 -19.81 7.42 3.73
CA LYS A 93 -20.75 7.37 2.59
C LYS A 93 -20.38 6.27 1.58
N ARG A 94 -19.38 5.44 1.88
CA ARG A 94 -18.89 4.42 0.95
C ARG A 94 -19.92 3.30 0.80
N GLU A 95 -19.93 2.71 -0.38
CA GLU A 95 -20.66 1.47 -0.62
C GLU A 95 -20.11 0.40 0.32
N LYS A 96 -20.99 -0.15 1.16
CA LYS A 96 -20.63 -1.21 2.11
C LYS A 96 -20.17 -2.44 1.35
N ILE A 97 -19.32 -3.26 1.97
CA ILE A 97 -19.04 -4.61 1.48
C ILE A 97 -20.38 -5.33 1.29
N HIS A 98 -20.69 -5.75 0.05
CA HIS A 98 -21.99 -6.36 -0.22
C HIS A 98 -21.98 -7.87 0.06
N ILE A 99 -20.82 -8.54 -0.07
CA ILE A 99 -20.72 -10.00 0.08
C ILE A 99 -19.44 -10.38 0.84
N LYS A 100 -19.60 -11.03 2.00
CA LYS A 100 -18.51 -11.64 2.77
C LYS A 100 -18.57 -13.16 2.62
N LYS A 101 -17.48 -13.75 2.13
CA LYS A 101 -17.31 -15.20 2.01
C LYS A 101 -16.31 -15.70 3.05
N LYS A 102 -16.43 -16.96 3.46
CA LYS A 102 -15.49 -17.56 4.43
C LYS A 102 -14.17 -17.93 3.76
N LEU A 103 -13.07 -17.39 4.26
CA LEU A 103 -11.71 -17.76 3.88
C LEU A 103 -11.22 -18.90 4.80
N LYS A 104 -10.82 -20.03 4.20
CA LYS A 104 -10.10 -21.09 4.90
C LYS A 104 -8.62 -20.94 4.61
N ILE A 105 -7.82 -20.80 5.66
CA ILE A 105 -6.35 -20.76 5.56
C ILE A 105 -5.82 -21.94 6.37
N ILE A 106 -4.98 -22.74 5.72
CA ILE A 106 -4.28 -23.85 6.36
C ILE A 106 -3.02 -23.26 6.99
N PRO A 107 -2.81 -23.38 8.31
CA PRO A 107 -1.57 -22.93 8.94
C PRO A 107 -0.36 -23.64 8.34
N GLN A 108 0.71 -22.90 8.06
CA GLN A 108 1.96 -23.46 7.56
C GLN A 108 2.54 -24.44 8.57
N ASN A 109 2.90 -25.64 8.12
CA ASN A 109 3.76 -26.51 8.91
C ASN A 109 5.18 -25.93 8.90
N ILE A 110 5.68 -25.58 10.07
CA ILE A 110 6.99 -24.94 10.24
C ILE A 110 8.12 -25.90 9.89
N GLU A 111 7.94 -27.20 10.13
CA GLU A 111 8.92 -28.23 9.78
C GLU A 111 9.18 -28.27 8.26
N ASP A 112 8.16 -27.99 7.45
CA ASP A 112 8.25 -27.99 5.99
C ASP A 112 9.06 -26.81 5.44
N LEU A 113 9.21 -25.72 6.22
CA LEU A 113 9.89 -24.50 5.77
C LEU A 113 11.41 -24.64 5.70
N LYS A 114 11.99 -25.73 6.23
CA LYS A 114 13.46 -25.96 6.27
C LYS A 114 14.25 -24.73 6.76
N LEU A 115 13.71 -24.02 7.74
CA LEU A 115 14.30 -22.80 8.29
C LEU A 115 15.71 -23.07 8.83
N ASN A 116 16.66 -22.18 8.53
CA ASN A 116 17.98 -22.29 9.12
C ASN A 116 17.95 -21.68 10.53
N MET A 117 17.56 -22.50 11.50
CA MET A 117 17.44 -22.10 12.90
C MET A 117 18.73 -21.52 13.50
N LYS A 118 19.90 -21.74 12.88
CA LYS A 118 21.18 -21.13 13.29
C LYS A 118 21.33 -19.68 12.83
N LYS A 119 20.68 -19.29 11.74
CA LYS A 119 20.69 -17.92 11.18
C LYS A 119 19.60 -17.04 11.77
N ILE A 120 18.45 -17.63 12.09
CA ILE A 120 17.39 -16.92 12.80
C ILE A 120 17.99 -16.49 14.14
N ASN A 121 18.08 -15.18 14.37
CA ASN A 121 18.50 -14.65 15.66
C ASN A 121 17.36 -14.90 16.66
N LEU A 122 17.28 -16.14 17.15
CA LEU A 122 16.30 -16.58 18.11
C LEU A 122 16.42 -15.86 19.45
N ASN A 123 17.41 -14.99 19.65
CA ASN A 123 17.66 -14.44 20.97
C ASN A 123 16.80 -13.20 21.27
N ASN A 124 16.28 -12.45 20.29
CA ASN A 124 15.52 -11.23 20.60
C ASN A 124 14.36 -10.98 19.63
N SER A 125 13.12 -11.12 20.11
CA SER A 125 11.94 -10.54 19.46
C SER A 125 11.91 -9.01 19.63
N LYS A 126 11.80 -8.28 18.52
CA LYS A 126 11.63 -6.82 18.50
C LYS A 126 10.31 -6.41 19.14
N PHE A 127 9.27 -7.22 18.96
CA PHE A 127 7.97 -7.00 19.61
C PHE A 127 8.12 -6.99 21.14
N PHE A 128 8.91 -7.92 21.68
CA PHE A 128 9.07 -8.07 23.13
C PHE A 128 10.17 -7.19 23.74
N ASP A 129 10.98 -6.49 22.93
CA ASP A 129 12.07 -5.65 23.40
C ASP A 129 11.59 -4.34 24.08
N LYS A 130 10.40 -3.82 23.71
CA LYS A 130 9.93 -2.48 24.13
C LYS A 130 8.42 -2.47 24.45
N ASN A 131 8.05 -2.00 25.64
CA ASN A 131 6.65 -1.76 26.09
C ASN A 131 5.76 -2.99 26.32
N THR A 132 6.32 -4.19 26.22
CA THR A 132 5.62 -5.45 26.54
C THR A 132 6.05 -5.97 27.89
N TYR A 133 5.11 -6.07 28.83
CA TYR A 133 5.36 -6.69 30.12
C TYR A 133 5.00 -8.17 30.01
N PHE A 134 5.90 -8.95 29.39
CA PHE A 134 5.67 -10.37 29.12
C PHE A 134 5.23 -11.12 30.40
N LYS A 135 5.92 -10.87 31.52
CA LYS A 135 5.60 -11.44 32.84
C LYS A 135 4.19 -11.12 33.32
N GLU A 136 3.74 -9.89 33.12
CA GLU A 136 2.42 -9.44 33.55
C GLU A 136 1.32 -9.91 32.59
N LYS A 137 1.72 -10.44 31.42
CA LYS A 137 0.83 -10.72 30.29
C LYS A 137 -0.02 -9.50 29.96
N ILE A 138 0.59 -8.30 30.00
CA ILE A 138 -0.05 -7.03 29.70
C ILE A 138 0.69 -6.33 28.57
N ILE A 139 -0.06 -5.97 27.53
CA ILE A 139 0.41 -5.07 26.47
C ILE A 139 -0.28 -3.72 26.70
N ARG A 140 0.53 -2.68 26.88
CA ARG A 140 0.04 -1.32 27.10
C ARG A 140 0.10 -0.55 25.79
N TYR A 141 -0.98 0.15 25.46
CA TYR A 141 -1.02 1.04 24.30
C TYR A 141 -1.63 2.38 24.68
N SER A 142 -1.14 3.49 24.12
CA SER A 142 -1.71 4.82 24.38
C SER A 142 -2.47 5.39 23.19
N SER A 143 -2.21 4.88 21.99
CA SER A 143 -2.71 5.41 20.72
C SER A 143 -2.70 4.36 19.61
N GLU A 144 -3.28 4.71 18.46
CA GLU A 144 -3.20 3.93 17.21
C GLU A 144 -1.76 3.73 16.78
N ASN A 145 -0.95 4.80 16.78
CA ASN A 145 0.46 4.74 16.43
C ASN A 145 1.24 3.77 17.32
N THR A 146 0.84 3.61 18.59
CA THR A 146 1.44 2.61 19.47
C THR A 146 1.11 1.20 19.01
N ILE A 147 -0.14 0.96 18.60
CA ILE A 147 -0.59 -0.32 18.04
C ILE A 147 0.11 -0.58 16.71
N GLN A 148 0.21 0.42 15.82
CA GLN A 148 0.90 0.32 14.54
C GLN A 148 2.35 -0.09 14.73
N ARG A 149 3.06 0.55 15.67
CA ARG A 149 4.44 0.17 15.99
C ARG A 149 4.53 -1.27 16.50
N LEU A 150 3.63 -1.69 17.37
CA LEU A 150 3.59 -3.06 17.87
C LEU A 150 3.28 -4.07 16.75
N VAL A 151 2.37 -3.75 15.84
CA VAL A 151 2.09 -4.56 14.64
C VAL A 151 3.32 -4.63 13.74
N TYR A 152 4.02 -3.51 13.52
CA TYR A 152 5.26 -3.45 12.76
C TYR A 152 6.35 -4.34 13.37
N ASP A 153 6.56 -4.23 14.69
CA ASP A 153 7.57 -5.02 15.41
C ASP A 153 7.24 -6.52 15.32
N TYR A 154 5.97 -6.91 15.47
CA TYR A 154 5.52 -8.30 15.32
C TYR A 154 5.70 -8.83 13.89
N MET A 155 5.33 -8.05 12.87
CA MET A 155 5.54 -8.44 11.47
C MET A 155 7.03 -8.55 11.12
N THR A 156 7.87 -7.69 11.70
CA THR A 156 9.32 -7.76 11.53
C THR A 156 9.89 -9.04 12.14
N ASP A 157 9.40 -9.45 13.31
CA ASP A 157 9.77 -10.73 13.91
C ASP A 157 9.39 -11.93 13.01
N ILE A 158 8.21 -11.89 12.37
CA ILE A 158 7.81 -12.89 11.37
C ILE A 158 8.75 -12.89 10.16
N PHE A 159 9.20 -11.72 9.69
CA PHE A 159 10.17 -11.66 8.59
C PHE A 159 11.56 -12.16 8.99
N ASP A 160 12.01 -11.90 10.22
CA ASP A 160 13.27 -12.42 10.72
C ASP A 160 13.23 -13.96 10.83
N ILE A 161 12.10 -14.53 11.24
CA ILE A 161 11.87 -15.99 11.22
C ILE A 161 11.97 -16.56 9.80
N LEU A 162 11.44 -15.85 8.80
CA LEU A 162 11.44 -16.29 7.41
C LEU A 162 12.71 -15.91 6.64
N GLU A 163 13.70 -15.29 7.29
CA GLU A 163 14.90 -14.72 6.64
C GLU A 163 14.54 -13.72 5.51
N LEU A 164 13.39 -13.04 5.63
CA LEU A 164 12.85 -12.13 4.62
C LEU A 164 13.29 -10.68 4.80
N THR A 165 13.93 -10.31 5.91
CA THR A 165 14.30 -8.92 6.23
C THR A 165 15.20 -8.29 5.15
N GLU A 166 15.94 -9.09 4.39
CA GLU A 166 16.72 -8.62 3.24
C GLU A 166 15.93 -8.51 1.93
N TYR A 167 14.67 -8.93 1.89
CA TYR A 167 13.85 -9.03 0.69
C TYR A 167 12.57 -8.19 0.75
N VAL A 168 12.06 -7.92 1.94
CA VAL A 168 10.82 -7.15 2.16
C VAL A 168 11.07 -5.91 3.00
N ASN A 169 10.29 -4.88 2.74
CA ASN A 169 10.26 -3.62 3.45
C ASN A 169 8.80 -3.30 3.80
N LEU A 170 8.61 -2.69 4.98
CA LEU A 170 7.31 -2.17 5.41
C LEU A 170 7.23 -0.69 5.05
N PHE A 171 6.18 -0.30 4.34
CA PHE A 171 5.96 1.08 3.93
C PHE A 171 4.65 1.60 4.51
N ASP A 172 4.76 2.58 5.40
CA ASP A 172 3.63 3.43 5.76
C ASP A 172 3.23 4.20 4.51
N THR A 173 2.07 3.92 3.93
CA THR A 173 1.73 4.49 2.62
C THR A 173 0.40 5.20 2.61
N PRO A 174 0.43 6.55 2.50
CA PRO A 174 -0.68 7.30 1.91
C PRO A 174 -0.72 7.13 0.37
N SER A 175 0.35 6.67 -0.28
CA SER A 175 0.55 6.85 -1.73
C SER A 175 -0.08 5.84 -2.69
N ILE A 176 -0.63 4.71 -2.22
CA ILE A 176 -1.29 3.75 -3.12
C ILE A 176 -2.77 4.11 -3.34
N VAL A 177 -3.44 4.74 -2.36
CA VAL A 177 -4.87 5.08 -2.44
C VAL A 177 -5.15 6.38 -1.70
N THR A 178 -5.32 7.47 -2.45
CA THR A 178 -5.79 8.77 -1.92
C THR A 178 -7.16 9.15 -2.48
N ALA A 179 -7.95 8.18 -2.95
CA ALA A 179 -9.37 8.39 -3.27
C ALA A 179 -10.25 8.66 -2.02
N ILE A 180 -9.62 8.99 -0.90
CA ILE A 180 -10.20 9.20 0.43
C ILE A 180 -10.48 10.71 0.59
N SER A 181 -11.66 11.06 1.09
CA SER A 181 -12.04 12.48 1.28
C SER A 181 -11.20 13.16 2.39
N GLU A 182 -11.13 14.48 2.39
CA GLU A 182 -10.32 15.27 3.36
C GLU A 182 -10.87 15.18 4.78
N ASP A 183 -12.19 15.03 4.91
CA ASP A 183 -12.84 14.75 6.19
C ASP A 183 -12.44 13.38 6.75
N GLU A 184 -12.06 12.44 5.89
CA GLU A 184 -11.55 11.12 6.28
C GLU A 184 -10.03 11.20 6.55
N LEU A 185 -9.24 11.85 5.69
CA LEU A 185 -7.80 12.05 5.88
C LEU A 185 -7.46 12.86 7.14
N LYS A 186 -8.22 13.93 7.47
CA LYS A 186 -8.02 14.71 8.70
C LYS A 186 -8.37 13.95 9.99
N LYS A 187 -9.25 12.94 9.88
CA LYS A 187 -9.61 12.05 11.00
C LYS A 187 -8.66 10.86 11.13
N MET A 188 -7.97 10.52 10.05
CA MET A 188 -6.88 9.56 10.01
C MET A 188 -5.60 10.23 10.51
N ASN A 189 -5.33 10.15 11.81
CA ASN A 189 -4.01 10.47 12.35
C ASN A 189 -3.00 9.47 11.74
N TYR A 190 -2.37 9.84 10.62
CA TYR A 190 -1.56 8.96 9.75
C TYR A 190 -2.38 7.81 9.13
N PRO A 191 -1.99 7.29 7.94
CA PRO A 191 -2.72 6.17 7.36
C PRO A 191 -2.60 4.96 8.29
N ASP A 192 -3.75 4.48 8.78
CA ASP A 192 -3.90 3.21 9.50
C ASP A 192 -3.44 1.99 8.66
N VAL A 193 -2.92 2.20 7.45
CA VAL A 193 -2.58 1.16 6.49
C VAL A 193 -1.07 1.10 6.24
N ILE A 194 -0.49 -0.06 6.51
CA ILE A 194 0.87 -0.43 6.14
C ILE A 194 0.79 -1.31 4.89
N ILE A 195 1.64 -1.03 3.89
CA ILE A 195 1.80 -1.93 2.75
C ILE A 195 3.16 -2.61 2.87
N ILE A 196 3.13 -3.94 2.88
CA ILE A 196 4.35 -4.74 2.79
C ILE A 196 4.74 -4.81 1.31
N ARG A 197 5.99 -4.48 1.00
CA ARG A 197 6.52 -4.59 -0.37
C ARG A 197 7.84 -5.34 -0.38
N THR A 198 8.17 -5.92 -1.53
CA THR A 198 9.53 -6.40 -1.81
C THR A 198 10.50 -5.22 -2.02
N LYS A 199 11.81 -5.45 -1.95
CA LYS A 199 12.84 -4.46 -2.33
C LYS A 199 12.72 -3.96 -3.78
N LYS A 200 12.07 -4.74 -4.65
CA LYS A 200 11.72 -4.34 -6.04
C LYS A 200 10.39 -3.58 -6.13
N ASN A 201 9.93 -3.01 -5.02
CA ASN A 201 8.69 -2.23 -4.91
C ASN A 201 7.38 -2.97 -5.27
N LYS A 202 7.41 -4.31 -5.34
CA LYS A 202 6.17 -5.13 -5.51
C LYS A 202 5.39 -5.21 -4.19
N PRO A 203 4.13 -4.75 -4.11
CA PRO A 203 3.32 -4.91 -2.92
C PRO A 203 2.85 -6.35 -2.77
N ILE A 204 2.92 -6.87 -1.54
CA ILE A 204 2.52 -8.26 -1.25
C ILE A 204 1.27 -8.33 -0.37
N ILE A 205 1.16 -7.47 0.66
CA ILE A 205 0.07 -7.49 1.63
C ILE A 205 -0.26 -6.05 2.05
N ALA A 206 -1.55 -5.75 2.22
CA ALA A 206 -2.03 -4.54 2.89
C ALA A 206 -2.45 -4.85 4.34
N ILE A 207 -2.02 -4.05 5.31
CA ILE A 207 -2.37 -4.22 6.72
C ILE A 207 -3.09 -2.96 7.18
N GLU A 208 -4.37 -3.05 7.49
CA GLU A 208 -5.11 -1.99 8.17
C GLU A 208 -5.14 -2.26 9.68
N ILE A 209 -4.78 -1.23 10.43
CA ILE A 209 -4.69 -1.24 11.88
C ILE A 209 -5.90 -0.50 12.43
N LYS A 210 -6.42 -0.99 13.56
CA LYS A 210 -7.53 -0.37 14.27
C LYS A 210 -7.23 -0.28 15.76
N LYS A 211 -7.69 0.77 16.41
CA LYS A 211 -7.81 0.78 17.87
C LYS A 211 -8.77 -0.32 18.34
N PRO A 212 -8.37 -1.17 19.32
CA PRO A 212 -9.28 -2.10 19.98
C PRO A 212 -10.50 -1.36 20.51
N HIS A 213 -11.67 -1.67 19.98
CA HIS A 213 -12.93 -1.23 20.53
C HIS A 213 -14.04 -2.21 20.13
N GLU A 214 -15.05 -2.28 20.98
CA GLU A 214 -16.35 -2.83 20.66
C GLU A 214 -17.32 -1.66 20.55
N ASP A 215 -18.21 -1.71 19.58
CA ASP A 215 -19.27 -0.71 19.49
C ASP A 215 -20.29 -0.86 20.63
N ASN A 216 -21.29 0.02 20.68
CA ASN A 216 -22.34 -0.03 21.71
C ASN A 216 -23.15 -1.34 21.72
N ASN A 217 -23.04 -2.17 20.68
CA ASN A 217 -23.70 -3.46 20.54
C ASN A 217 -22.75 -4.64 20.82
N GLY A 218 -21.52 -4.38 21.28
CA GLY A 218 -20.50 -5.42 21.48
C GLY A 218 -19.89 -5.95 20.18
N LYS A 219 -20.13 -5.29 19.03
CA LYS A 219 -19.55 -5.71 17.75
C LYS A 219 -18.08 -5.29 17.72
N ASN A 220 -17.21 -6.28 17.53
CA ASN A 220 -15.78 -6.06 17.34
C ASN A 220 -15.51 -5.17 16.11
N VAL A 221 -14.65 -4.17 16.24
CA VAL A 221 -14.23 -3.26 15.15
C VAL A 221 -13.79 -3.97 13.86
N LEU A 222 -13.17 -5.15 13.99
CA LEU A 222 -12.69 -5.93 12.84
C LEU A 222 -13.81 -6.58 12.03
N ASN A 223 -15.07 -6.40 12.45
CA ASN A 223 -16.28 -6.81 11.72
C ASN A 223 -17.01 -5.63 11.07
N ASP A 224 -16.49 -4.40 11.13
CA ASP A 224 -17.04 -3.27 10.39
C ASP A 224 -17.01 -3.55 8.88
N ASP A 225 -18.02 -3.06 8.16
CA ASP A 225 -18.11 -3.16 6.70
C ASP A 225 -17.41 -1.98 6.00
N ASN A 226 -17.04 -0.93 6.75
CA ASN A 226 -16.38 0.28 6.25
C ASN A 226 -14.84 0.21 6.26
N VAL A 227 -14.28 -1.00 6.31
CA VAL A 227 -12.84 -1.24 6.42
C VAL A 227 -12.12 -0.81 5.14
N ILE A 228 -11.20 0.15 5.25
CA ILE A 228 -10.55 0.84 4.12
C ILE A 228 -9.56 -0.08 3.38
N GLY A 229 -9.05 -1.09 4.06
CA GLY A 229 -8.05 -2.04 3.58
C GLY A 229 -8.47 -2.77 2.32
N LEU A 230 -9.78 -2.91 2.07
CA LEU A 230 -10.28 -3.44 0.81
C LEU A 230 -9.86 -2.56 -0.38
N ASP A 231 -9.98 -1.23 -0.29
CA ASP A 231 -9.62 -0.34 -1.40
C ASP A 231 -8.11 -0.41 -1.74
N TYR A 232 -7.26 -0.66 -0.74
CA TYR A 232 -5.83 -0.93 -0.96
C TYR A 232 -5.58 -2.26 -1.64
N MET A 233 -6.27 -3.33 -1.23
CA MET A 233 -6.21 -4.63 -1.91
C MET A 233 -6.67 -4.53 -3.36
N LEU A 234 -7.78 -3.82 -3.60
CA LEU A 234 -8.29 -3.54 -4.95
C LEU A 234 -7.26 -2.80 -5.81
N SER A 235 -6.56 -1.84 -5.21
CA SER A 235 -5.50 -1.08 -5.89
C SER A 235 -4.28 -1.94 -6.20
N ILE A 236 -3.86 -2.83 -5.29
CA ILE A 236 -2.80 -3.80 -5.56
C ILE A 236 -3.21 -4.69 -6.75
N LYS A 237 -4.43 -5.24 -6.75
CA LYS A 237 -4.92 -6.05 -7.86
C LYS A 237 -4.96 -5.27 -9.18
N SER A 238 -5.45 -4.03 -9.17
CA SER A 238 -5.55 -3.19 -10.37
C SER A 238 -4.19 -2.75 -10.92
N PHE A 239 -3.30 -2.27 -10.07
CA PHE A 239 -2.06 -1.59 -10.46
C PHE A 239 -0.84 -2.50 -10.51
N TYR A 240 -0.93 -3.72 -9.98
CA TYR A 240 0.14 -4.72 -10.05
C TYR A 240 -0.29 -6.06 -10.66
N ASN A 241 -1.59 -6.26 -10.91
CA ASN A 241 -2.17 -7.49 -11.46
C ASN A 241 -1.65 -8.77 -10.77
N GLN A 242 -1.54 -8.70 -9.44
CA GLN A 242 -1.15 -9.81 -8.60
C GLN A 242 -2.28 -10.84 -8.54
N LYS A 243 -1.97 -12.13 -8.70
CA LYS A 243 -2.98 -13.21 -8.64
C LYS A 243 -3.62 -13.31 -7.26
N HIS A 244 -2.80 -13.45 -6.22
CA HIS A 244 -3.25 -13.62 -4.85
C HIS A 244 -3.00 -12.34 -4.06
N VAL A 245 -4.07 -11.61 -3.75
CA VAL A 245 -4.01 -10.39 -2.95
C VAL A 245 -4.59 -10.66 -1.57
N TYR A 246 -3.78 -10.44 -0.54
CA TYR A 246 -4.17 -10.58 0.86
C TYR A 246 -4.16 -9.24 1.57
N GLY A 247 -5.08 -9.11 2.52
CA GLY A 247 -5.12 -8.04 3.49
C GLY A 247 -5.12 -8.57 4.91
N ILE A 248 -4.68 -7.74 5.85
CA ILE A 248 -4.74 -8.00 7.28
C ILE A 248 -5.53 -6.84 7.88
N LEU A 249 -6.55 -7.15 8.66
CA LEU A 249 -7.23 -6.19 9.51
C LEU A 249 -6.92 -6.56 10.95
N THR A 250 -6.25 -5.67 11.69
CA THR A 250 -5.77 -5.99 13.04
C THR A 250 -6.01 -4.88 14.04
N SER A 251 -6.37 -5.26 15.26
CA SER A 251 -6.33 -4.37 16.42
C SER A 251 -5.18 -4.69 17.37
N LEU A 252 -4.17 -5.40 16.86
CA LEU A 252 -3.14 -6.13 17.60
C LEU A 252 -3.68 -7.29 18.46
N SER A 253 -4.76 -7.10 19.21
CA SER A 253 -5.39 -8.16 20.01
C SER A 253 -6.11 -9.21 19.15
N GLY A 254 -6.67 -8.77 18.02
CA GLY A 254 -7.35 -9.63 17.05
C GLY A 254 -6.83 -9.38 15.66
N TRP A 255 -6.71 -10.43 14.87
CA TRP A 255 -6.20 -10.43 13.51
C TRP A 255 -7.18 -11.14 12.59
N LYS A 256 -7.67 -10.45 11.57
CA LYS A 256 -8.51 -11.03 10.53
C LYS A 256 -7.76 -10.95 9.20
N ILE A 257 -7.71 -12.08 8.50
CA ILE A 257 -7.11 -12.16 7.18
C ILE A 257 -8.19 -12.00 6.14
N LEU A 258 -7.92 -11.15 5.15
CA LEU A 258 -8.77 -10.86 4.02
C LEU A 258 -8.10 -11.38 2.75
N SER A 259 -8.89 -11.79 1.76
CA SER A 259 -8.42 -12.10 0.41
C SER A 259 -9.44 -11.64 -0.63
N LEU A 260 -8.96 -11.17 -1.77
CA LEU A 260 -9.81 -10.92 -2.93
C LEU A 260 -10.19 -12.25 -3.61
N PRO A 261 -11.32 -12.30 -4.34
CA PRO A 261 -11.64 -13.46 -5.17
C PRO A 261 -10.55 -13.66 -6.23
N GLU A 262 -10.44 -14.90 -6.73
CA GLU A 262 -9.71 -15.15 -7.98
C GLU A 262 -10.44 -14.50 -9.17
N GLU A 263 -9.71 -14.25 -10.27
CA GLU A 263 -10.13 -13.32 -11.34
C GLU A 263 -11.53 -13.53 -11.91
N ASP A 264 -11.98 -14.78 -11.98
CA ASP A 264 -13.26 -15.15 -12.60
C ASP A 264 -14.47 -14.80 -11.74
N GLU A 265 -14.27 -14.47 -10.45
CA GLU A 265 -15.34 -14.13 -9.50
C GLU A 265 -15.41 -12.64 -9.13
N ILE A 266 -14.48 -11.80 -9.63
CA ILE A 266 -14.40 -10.43 -9.13
C ILE A 266 -15.41 -9.52 -9.85
N ASP A 267 -16.58 -9.37 -9.23
CA ASP A 267 -17.52 -8.27 -9.48
C ASP A 267 -17.31 -7.17 -8.43
N PHE A 268 -16.71 -6.05 -8.84
CA PHE A 268 -16.39 -4.95 -7.95
C PHE A 268 -17.61 -4.13 -7.53
N ASN A 269 -18.73 -4.21 -8.25
CA ASN A 269 -19.99 -3.64 -7.78
C ASN A 269 -20.51 -4.44 -6.58
N SER A 270 -20.23 -5.75 -6.55
CA SER A 270 -20.60 -6.62 -5.43
C SER A 270 -19.60 -6.61 -4.26
N ARG A 271 -18.47 -5.89 -4.38
CA ARG A 271 -17.40 -5.76 -3.36
C ARG A 271 -17.18 -7.06 -2.55
N ILE A 272 -16.99 -8.18 -3.24
CA ILE A 272 -16.79 -9.50 -2.58
C ILE A 272 -15.43 -9.52 -1.88
N VAL A 273 -15.42 -9.96 -0.62
CA VAL A 273 -14.19 -10.26 0.12
C VAL A 273 -14.30 -11.61 0.82
N TYR A 274 -13.20 -12.37 0.83
CA TYR A 274 -13.06 -13.57 1.63
C TYR A 274 -12.42 -13.22 2.96
N GLU A 275 -13.06 -13.55 4.08
CA GLU A 275 -12.56 -13.26 5.43
C GLU A 275 -12.34 -14.52 6.27
N SER A 276 -11.25 -14.55 7.01
CA SER A 276 -11.00 -15.61 8.00
C SER A 276 -11.82 -15.38 9.26
N LYS A 277 -11.77 -16.36 10.19
CA LYS A 277 -12.07 -16.07 11.60
C LYS A 277 -11.11 -14.99 12.13
N ILE A 278 -11.48 -14.34 13.23
CA ILE A 278 -10.54 -13.49 13.97
C ILE A 278 -9.63 -14.42 14.79
N TYR A 279 -8.33 -14.28 14.59
CA TYR A 279 -7.29 -14.93 15.39
C TYR A 279 -6.94 -14.01 16.54
N ASP A 280 -6.99 -14.53 17.76
CA ASP A 280 -6.44 -13.84 18.91
C ASP A 280 -4.92 -13.73 18.76
N PHE A 281 -4.30 -12.70 19.32
CA PHE A 281 -2.84 -12.55 19.32
C PHE A 281 -2.11 -13.77 19.89
N SER A 282 -2.78 -14.50 20.79
CA SER A 282 -2.30 -15.71 21.43
C SER A 282 -2.72 -17.01 20.72
N ASP A 283 -3.41 -16.94 19.57
CA ASP A 283 -3.75 -18.13 18.79
C ASP A 283 -2.45 -18.78 18.26
N PRO A 284 -2.17 -20.06 18.56
CA PRO A 284 -0.94 -20.74 18.13
C PRO A 284 -0.83 -20.87 16.61
N ASN A 285 -1.92 -20.63 15.87
CA ASN A 285 -1.90 -20.64 14.41
C ASN A 285 -1.66 -19.27 13.79
N LEU A 286 -1.71 -18.17 14.55
CA LEU A 286 -1.61 -16.82 13.98
C LEU A 286 -0.31 -16.64 13.20
N ALA A 287 0.85 -16.90 13.83
CA ALA A 287 2.15 -16.78 13.16
C ALA A 287 2.24 -17.69 11.93
N LYS A 288 1.80 -18.95 12.04
CA LYS A 288 1.79 -19.93 10.95
C LYS A 288 0.91 -19.47 9.77
N ILE A 289 -0.20 -18.83 10.05
CA ILE A 289 -1.13 -18.29 9.05
C ILE A 289 -0.52 -17.05 8.38
N LEU A 290 0.08 -16.14 9.16
CA LEU A 290 0.80 -14.99 8.62
C LEU A 290 1.92 -15.44 7.68
N ILE A 291 2.71 -16.43 8.08
CA ILE A 291 3.72 -17.05 7.23
C ILE A 291 3.10 -17.61 5.95
N THR A 292 1.99 -18.34 6.06
CA THR A 292 1.29 -18.92 4.89
C THR A 292 0.93 -17.84 3.87
N ILE A 293 0.31 -16.74 4.32
CA ILE A 293 -0.12 -15.68 3.40
C ILE A 293 1.06 -14.87 2.88
N ILE A 294 2.13 -14.66 3.66
CA ILE A 294 3.35 -14.00 3.19
C ILE A 294 3.99 -14.81 2.06
N ASN A 295 4.21 -16.12 2.27
CA ASN A 295 4.79 -17.00 1.25
C ASN A 295 3.91 -17.04 0.00
N LYS A 296 2.59 -17.23 0.15
CA LYS A 296 1.65 -17.19 -0.99
C LYS A 296 1.65 -15.85 -1.73
N SER A 297 1.87 -14.74 -1.04
CA SER A 297 1.92 -13.41 -1.65
C SER A 297 3.25 -13.18 -2.40
N LEU A 298 4.37 -13.67 -1.85
CA LEU A 298 5.68 -13.62 -2.48
C LEU A 298 5.74 -14.51 -3.73
N ASP A 299 5.18 -15.71 -3.64
CA ASP A 299 5.08 -16.67 -4.75
C ASP A 299 3.95 -16.36 -5.72
N SER A 300 3.12 -15.35 -5.42
CA SER A 300 2.02 -14.97 -6.28
C SER A 300 2.56 -14.55 -7.65
N ALA A 301 1.97 -15.11 -8.70
CA ALA A 301 2.18 -14.59 -10.05
C ALA A 301 1.74 -13.12 -10.12
N TYR A 302 2.56 -12.31 -10.78
CA TYR A 302 2.21 -10.98 -11.25
C TYR A 302 2.06 -11.09 -12.76
N TYR A 303 0.97 -10.59 -13.30
CA TYR A 303 0.75 -10.62 -14.73
C TYR A 303 1.07 -9.26 -15.36
N PRO A 304 1.46 -9.21 -16.64
CA PRO A 304 1.65 -7.96 -17.34
C PRO A 304 0.39 -7.09 -17.27
N ILE A 305 0.56 -5.80 -16.99
CA ILE A 305 -0.53 -4.83 -16.96
C ILE A 305 -0.64 -4.17 -18.31
N LYS A 306 -1.69 -4.54 -19.04
CA LYS A 306 -2.10 -3.77 -20.21
C LYS A 306 -2.70 -2.45 -19.73
N ILE A 307 -2.32 -1.35 -20.37
CA ILE A 307 -2.88 -0.03 -20.06
C ILE A 307 -4.40 -0.09 -20.25
N PHE A 308 -4.85 -0.64 -21.38
CA PHE A 308 -6.25 -0.89 -21.72
C PHE A 308 -6.55 -2.38 -21.56
N ASP A 309 -7.24 -2.76 -20.49
CA ASP A 309 -7.53 -4.16 -20.18
C ASP A 309 -8.96 -4.32 -19.66
N GLU A 310 -9.70 -5.26 -20.25
CA GLU A 310 -11.03 -5.63 -19.80
C GLU A 310 -11.00 -6.24 -18.41
N LYS A 311 -9.86 -6.74 -17.92
CA LYS A 311 -9.68 -7.29 -16.57
C LYS A 311 -9.22 -6.26 -15.54
N ARG A 312 -8.76 -5.08 -15.99
CA ARG A 312 -8.27 -4.04 -15.09
C ARG A 312 -9.43 -3.21 -14.56
N ASN A 313 -9.29 -2.82 -13.30
CA ASN A 313 -10.20 -1.90 -12.64
C ASN A 313 -9.59 -0.52 -12.63
N TYR A 314 -10.40 0.46 -12.90
CA TYR A 314 -9.98 1.84 -12.91
C TYR A 314 -10.76 2.62 -11.88
N ILE A 315 -10.20 3.73 -11.42
CA ILE A 315 -10.92 4.68 -10.57
C ILE A 315 -11.42 5.79 -11.48
N GLU A 316 -12.72 6.04 -11.50
CA GLU A 316 -13.32 7.16 -12.22
C GLU A 316 -13.65 8.28 -11.24
N TYR A 317 -13.09 9.46 -11.47
CA TYR A 317 -13.44 10.71 -10.79
C TYR A 317 -14.46 11.49 -11.61
N SER A 318 -15.40 12.11 -10.90
CA SER A 318 -16.39 13.01 -11.47
C SER A 318 -16.70 14.15 -10.48
N LEU A 319 -17.48 15.13 -10.92
CA LEU A 319 -18.02 16.17 -10.03
C LEU A 319 -18.88 15.58 -8.89
N LYS A 320 -19.44 14.38 -9.07
CA LYS A 320 -20.34 13.73 -8.11
C LYS A 320 -19.62 12.84 -7.09
N GLY A 321 -18.31 12.63 -7.24
CA GLY A 321 -17.57 11.66 -6.43
C GLY A 321 -16.64 10.78 -7.27
N CYS A 322 -16.07 9.77 -6.62
CA CYS A 322 -15.25 8.73 -7.22
C CYS A 322 -15.94 7.36 -7.16
N ARG A 323 -15.63 6.50 -8.12
CA ARG A 323 -16.09 5.10 -8.13
C ARG A 323 -15.09 4.19 -8.82
N TRP A 324 -15.10 2.92 -8.46
CA TRP A 324 -14.42 1.89 -9.25
C TRP A 324 -15.23 1.62 -10.53
N LYS A 325 -14.54 1.45 -11.65
CA LYS A 325 -15.13 1.14 -12.95
C LYS A 325 -14.27 0.10 -13.68
N ARG A 326 -14.94 -0.88 -14.28
CA ARG A 326 -14.37 -1.77 -15.28
C ARG A 326 -14.86 -1.33 -16.65
N MET A 327 -13.98 -1.36 -17.65
CA MET A 327 -14.34 -0.97 -19.02
C MET A 327 -14.58 -2.22 -19.86
N ASP A 328 -15.65 -2.20 -20.66
CA ASP A 328 -15.88 -3.27 -21.61
C ASP A 328 -14.99 -3.14 -22.85
N LYS A 329 -14.93 -4.20 -23.67
CA LYS A 329 -14.16 -4.21 -24.91
C LYS A 329 -14.47 -3.05 -25.85
N LYS A 330 -15.74 -2.62 -25.93
CA LYS A 330 -16.18 -1.56 -26.83
C LYS A 330 -15.67 -0.20 -26.34
N GLU A 331 -15.78 0.06 -25.04
CA GLU A 331 -15.22 1.25 -24.38
C GLU A 331 -13.70 1.31 -24.57
N LEU A 332 -12.98 0.22 -24.32
CA LEU A 332 -11.52 0.16 -24.48
C LEU A 332 -11.08 0.35 -25.93
N ASN A 333 -11.78 -0.25 -26.90
CA ASN A 333 -11.50 -0.04 -28.32
C ASN A 333 -11.75 1.40 -28.74
N SER A 334 -12.81 2.04 -28.22
CA SER A 334 -13.10 3.45 -28.46
C SER A 334 -12.03 4.34 -27.85
N LEU A 335 -11.60 4.02 -26.63
CA LEU A 335 -10.52 4.71 -25.92
C LEU A 335 -9.22 4.64 -26.73
N ASP A 336 -8.81 3.45 -27.14
CA ASP A 336 -7.58 3.24 -27.88
C ASP A 336 -7.56 3.98 -29.22
N LYS A 337 -8.68 3.95 -29.96
CA LYS A 337 -8.77 4.63 -31.26
C LYS A 337 -8.69 6.15 -31.17
N ASN A 338 -9.13 6.74 -30.07
CA ASN A 338 -9.28 8.18 -29.91
C ASN A 338 -8.26 8.80 -28.93
N ILE A 339 -7.35 7.99 -28.39
CA ILE A 339 -6.37 8.42 -27.41
C ILE A 339 -5.49 9.57 -27.96
N ASN A 340 -5.33 10.62 -27.17
CA ASN A 340 -4.56 11.81 -27.58
C ASN A 340 -3.99 12.56 -26.35
N LEU A 341 -3.18 13.60 -26.60
CA LEU A 341 -2.53 14.42 -25.55
C LEU A 341 -3.21 15.78 -25.30
N ASP A 342 -4.37 16.05 -25.93
CA ASP A 342 -5.10 17.32 -25.82
C ASP A 342 -6.13 17.27 -24.68
N ILE A 343 -5.66 17.46 -23.45
CA ILE A 343 -6.52 17.36 -22.25
C ILE A 343 -7.62 18.43 -22.19
N TYR A 344 -7.50 19.53 -22.95
CA TYR A 344 -8.47 20.62 -22.99
C TYR A 344 -9.42 20.56 -24.18
N LYS A 345 -9.39 19.46 -24.95
CA LYS A 345 -10.38 19.20 -25.98
C LYS A 345 -11.79 19.30 -25.38
N ASN A 346 -12.68 20.06 -26.04
CA ASN A 346 -14.03 20.29 -25.54
C ASN A 346 -14.78 18.95 -25.33
N CYS A 347 -15.23 18.73 -24.09
CA CYS A 347 -16.00 17.58 -23.66
C CYS A 347 -17.30 18.05 -23.00
N GLU A 348 -18.45 17.51 -23.42
CA GLU A 348 -19.75 17.92 -22.87
C GLU A 348 -19.91 17.56 -21.39
N LYS A 349 -19.38 16.40 -20.98
CA LYS A 349 -19.36 15.93 -19.60
C LYS A 349 -17.95 15.45 -19.29
N LEU A 350 -17.38 15.88 -18.17
CA LEU A 350 -16.02 15.51 -17.79
C LEU A 350 -16.03 14.44 -16.70
N THR A 351 -15.49 13.27 -17.02
CA THR A 351 -15.04 12.27 -16.05
C THR A 351 -13.58 11.93 -16.31
N TYR A 352 -12.87 11.51 -15.27
CA TYR A 352 -11.43 11.24 -15.32
C TYR A 352 -11.14 9.84 -14.79
N THR A 353 -10.61 8.99 -15.65
CA THR A 353 -10.14 7.67 -15.26
C THR A 353 -8.71 7.79 -14.76
N ILE A 354 -8.43 7.37 -13.52
CA ILE A 354 -7.10 7.33 -12.94
C ILE A 354 -6.37 6.08 -13.43
N TYR A 355 -5.19 6.28 -14.00
CA TYR A 355 -4.30 5.20 -14.45
C TYR A 355 -3.14 4.97 -13.50
N LYS A 356 -2.69 6.02 -12.81
CA LYS A 356 -1.59 5.97 -11.85
C LYS A 356 -1.68 7.16 -10.90
N PHE A 357 -1.47 6.92 -9.62
CA PHE A 357 -1.15 7.95 -8.65
C PHE A 357 0.37 8.17 -8.67
N PHE A 358 0.81 9.40 -8.89
CA PHE A 358 2.19 9.79 -8.68
C PHE A 358 2.46 9.96 -7.18
N GLN A 359 3.71 10.27 -6.82
CA GLN A 359 4.06 10.52 -5.43
C GLN A 359 3.17 11.63 -4.86
N THR A 360 2.53 11.33 -3.74
CA THR A 360 1.71 12.26 -2.98
C THR A 360 2.61 13.29 -2.32
N GLY A 361 2.37 14.58 -2.59
CA GLY A 361 3.01 15.66 -1.86
C GLY A 361 2.48 15.75 -0.43
N ARG A 362 2.88 16.77 0.33
CA ARG A 362 2.36 16.99 1.69
C ARG A 362 0.87 17.32 1.71
N THR A 363 0.38 18.04 0.70
CA THR A 363 -0.96 18.65 0.67
C THR A 363 -1.72 18.40 -0.62
N ASN A 364 -1.08 17.73 -1.60
CA ASN A 364 -1.64 17.50 -2.91
C ASN A 364 -1.30 16.11 -3.45
N GLN A 365 -2.26 15.55 -4.20
CA GLN A 365 -2.12 14.28 -4.89
C GLN A 365 -2.08 14.56 -6.39
N THR A 366 -1.04 14.07 -7.04
CA THR A 366 -0.92 14.14 -8.49
C THR A 366 -1.25 12.77 -9.08
N SER A 367 -2.08 12.71 -10.13
CA SER A 367 -2.53 11.47 -10.75
C SER A 367 -2.48 11.56 -12.27
N LEU A 368 -2.01 10.51 -12.93
CA LEU A 368 -2.15 10.33 -14.37
C LEU A 368 -3.60 9.96 -14.68
N ILE A 369 -4.20 10.72 -15.59
CA ILE A 369 -5.61 10.56 -15.94
C ILE A 369 -5.80 10.43 -17.44
N ILE A 370 -6.91 9.78 -17.81
CA ILE A 370 -7.51 9.91 -19.13
C ILE A 370 -8.96 10.37 -18.96
N ASN A 371 -9.33 11.47 -19.59
CA ASN A 371 -10.72 11.93 -19.58
C ASN A 371 -11.60 11.06 -20.50
N ASN A 372 -12.92 11.21 -20.41
CA ASN A 372 -13.87 10.49 -21.26
C ASN A 372 -13.87 10.91 -22.75
N CYS A 373 -13.09 11.93 -23.13
CA CYS A 373 -12.76 12.25 -24.52
C CYS A 373 -11.45 11.60 -25.00
N CYS A 374 -10.91 10.66 -24.22
CA CYS A 374 -9.69 9.92 -24.52
C CYS A 374 -8.45 10.81 -24.54
N SER A 375 -8.43 11.89 -23.77
CA SER A 375 -7.26 12.76 -23.66
C SER A 375 -6.48 12.47 -22.38
N ILE A 376 -5.17 12.28 -22.53
CA ILE A 376 -4.23 12.02 -21.42
C ILE A 376 -3.85 13.34 -20.77
N GLY A 377 -3.82 13.37 -19.45
CA GLY A 377 -3.37 14.52 -18.68
C GLY A 377 -2.98 14.16 -17.26
N VAL A 378 -2.80 15.19 -16.44
CA VAL A 378 -2.44 15.06 -15.03
C VAL A 378 -3.46 15.83 -14.20
N LEU A 379 -3.97 15.19 -13.16
CA LEU A 379 -4.91 15.74 -12.20
C LEU A 379 -4.17 16.01 -10.89
N LYS A 380 -4.14 17.27 -10.42
CA LYS A 380 -3.59 17.66 -9.12
C LYS A 380 -4.76 18.01 -8.19
N GLN A 381 -4.92 17.24 -7.13
CA GLN A 381 -6.01 17.37 -6.15
C GLN A 381 -5.46 17.81 -4.80
N PHE A 382 -6.04 18.85 -4.20
CA PHE A 382 -5.69 19.33 -2.87
C PHE A 382 -6.41 18.48 -1.80
N PHE A 383 -5.68 18.05 -0.79
CA PHE A 383 -6.21 17.37 0.40
C PHE A 383 -5.66 17.95 1.71
N GLY A 384 -4.90 19.04 1.64
CA GLY A 384 -4.49 19.80 2.82
C GLY A 384 -5.71 20.40 3.52
N ASP A 385 -5.50 20.96 4.70
CA ASP A 385 -6.59 21.57 5.45
C ASP A 385 -7.07 22.86 4.78
N GLU A 386 -8.32 22.90 4.30
CA GLU A 386 -8.90 24.15 3.78
C GLU A 386 -8.87 25.31 4.80
N GLU A 387 -8.87 25.03 6.11
CA GLU A 387 -8.67 26.03 7.16
C GLU A 387 -7.22 26.54 7.20
N ASN A 388 -6.26 25.72 6.76
CA ASN A 388 -4.88 26.13 6.53
C ASN A 388 -4.78 26.94 5.24
N LYS A 389 -5.20 28.20 5.36
CA LYS A 389 -5.25 29.18 4.27
C LYS A 389 -3.96 29.33 3.49
N GLU A 390 -2.78 29.01 4.05
CA GLU A 390 -1.51 29.12 3.32
C GLU A 390 -1.30 27.98 2.33
N GLU A 391 -1.51 26.72 2.72
CA GLU A 391 -1.33 25.57 1.83
C GLU A 391 -2.27 25.65 0.62
N PHE A 392 -3.53 26.05 0.85
CA PHE A 392 -4.48 26.24 -0.23
C PHE A 392 -4.18 27.47 -1.11
N LYS A 393 -3.60 28.54 -0.55
CA LYS A 393 -3.11 29.68 -1.35
C LYS A 393 -1.98 29.28 -2.28
N ILE A 394 -1.07 28.41 -1.82
CA ILE A 394 0.03 27.89 -2.65
C ILE A 394 -0.54 27.09 -3.82
N PHE A 395 -1.48 26.18 -3.56
CA PHE A 395 -2.18 25.41 -4.60
C PHE A 395 -2.89 26.31 -5.63
N LYS A 396 -3.62 27.33 -5.15
CA LYS A 396 -4.26 28.35 -6.02
C LYS A 396 -3.26 29.16 -6.82
N HIS A 397 -2.12 29.49 -6.23
CA HIS A 397 -1.07 30.25 -6.89
C HIS A 397 -0.47 29.45 -8.05
N GLU A 398 -0.16 28.18 -7.85
CA GLU A 398 0.34 27.29 -8.91
C GLU A 398 -0.63 27.20 -10.10
N ALA A 399 -1.90 26.91 -9.85
CA ALA A 399 -2.95 26.89 -10.87
C ALA A 399 -3.01 28.23 -11.65
N LYS A 400 -2.89 29.36 -10.95
CA LYS A 400 -2.87 30.67 -11.61
C LYS A 400 -1.62 30.89 -12.46
N MET A 401 -0.47 30.31 -12.09
CA MET A 401 0.79 30.49 -12.80
C MET A 401 0.79 29.78 -14.16
N TRP A 402 0.14 28.63 -14.29
CA TRP A 402 -0.02 27.94 -15.57
C TRP A 402 -0.65 28.83 -16.64
N LYS A 403 -1.75 29.53 -16.30
CA LYS A 403 -2.41 30.48 -17.21
C LYS A 403 -1.53 31.68 -17.53
N LYS A 404 -0.84 32.23 -16.53
CA LYS A 404 -0.03 33.44 -16.72
C LYS A 404 1.24 33.20 -17.53
N ILE A 405 1.89 32.05 -17.33
CA ILE A 405 3.19 31.76 -17.94
C ILE A 405 2.98 31.09 -19.29
N TYR A 406 2.11 30.08 -19.37
CA TYR A 406 1.98 29.24 -20.55
C TYR A 406 0.65 29.43 -21.29
N ASN A 407 -0.22 30.33 -20.84
CA ASN A 407 -1.59 30.50 -21.36
C ASN A 407 -2.46 29.23 -21.26
N ILE A 408 -2.10 28.30 -20.38
CA ILE A 408 -2.81 27.05 -20.16
C ILE A 408 -3.88 27.27 -19.08
N ASN A 409 -5.16 26.99 -19.39
CA ASN A 409 -6.25 27.26 -18.45
C ASN A 409 -6.43 26.12 -17.44
N THR A 410 -5.79 26.23 -16.28
CA THR A 410 -5.89 25.25 -15.19
C THR A 410 -6.79 25.80 -14.09
N GLU A 411 -8.04 26.10 -14.43
CA GLU A 411 -9.01 26.57 -13.42
C GLU A 411 -9.22 25.50 -12.34
N ILE A 412 -9.32 25.95 -11.09
CA ILE A 412 -9.62 25.07 -9.97
C ILE A 412 -11.11 24.78 -9.99
N GLN A 413 -11.43 23.50 -10.04
CA GLN A 413 -12.77 22.94 -9.96
C GLN A 413 -12.87 21.99 -8.76
N VAL A 414 -14.09 21.65 -8.34
CA VAL A 414 -14.31 20.66 -7.29
C VAL A 414 -14.57 19.32 -7.95
N ILE A 415 -13.64 18.37 -7.82
CA ILE A 415 -13.78 16.99 -8.29
C ILE A 415 -13.66 16.07 -7.10
N ASN A 416 -14.57 15.12 -6.94
CA ASN A 416 -14.62 14.24 -5.77
C ASN A 416 -14.59 15.03 -4.44
N ASP A 417 -15.39 16.11 -4.36
CA ASP A 417 -15.45 17.01 -3.20
C ASP A 417 -14.08 17.62 -2.80
N LYS A 418 -13.16 17.76 -3.75
CA LYS A 418 -11.82 18.31 -3.53
C LYS A 418 -11.47 19.39 -4.55
N PRO A 419 -10.85 20.50 -4.13
CA PRO A 419 -10.24 21.45 -5.04
C PRO A 419 -9.20 20.76 -5.92
N THR A 420 -9.36 20.87 -7.23
CA THR A 420 -8.60 20.11 -8.21
C THR A 420 -8.35 20.99 -9.43
N PHE A 421 -7.15 20.94 -10.00
CA PHE A 421 -6.89 21.46 -11.34
C PHE A 421 -6.20 20.40 -12.20
N ILE A 422 -6.26 20.59 -13.52
CA ILE A 422 -5.75 19.64 -14.50
C ILE A 422 -4.65 20.33 -15.29
N THR A 423 -3.59 19.58 -15.61
CA THR A 423 -2.50 20.01 -16.48
C THR A 423 -2.31 19.00 -17.61
N PRO A 424 -1.66 19.40 -18.72
CA PRO A 424 -1.21 18.45 -19.73
C PRO A 424 -0.23 17.43 -19.13
N LEU A 425 -0.07 16.29 -19.80
CA LEU A 425 1.06 15.40 -19.53
C LEU A 425 2.35 16.08 -19.98
N ILE A 426 3.27 16.28 -19.05
CA ILE A 426 4.60 16.84 -19.30
C ILE A 426 5.63 15.72 -19.12
N PHE A 427 6.58 15.62 -20.05
CA PHE A 427 7.68 14.65 -19.99
C PHE A 427 8.87 15.29 -19.26
N THR A 428 8.99 15.03 -17.96
CA THR A 428 9.98 15.66 -17.09
C THR A 428 11.37 15.06 -17.28
N LEU A 429 12.39 15.80 -16.90
CA LEU A 429 13.71 15.22 -16.67
C LEU A 429 13.68 14.36 -15.39
N GLU A 430 14.47 13.31 -15.39
CA GLU A 430 14.76 12.50 -14.21
C GLU A 430 16.27 12.44 -13.99
N GLU A 431 16.67 12.24 -12.74
CA GLU A 431 18.06 12.05 -12.33
C GLU A 431 18.18 10.64 -11.74
N GLN A 432 19.07 9.82 -12.29
CA GLN A 432 19.32 8.45 -11.82
C GLN A 432 20.81 8.23 -11.57
N TYR A 433 21.17 7.69 -10.40
CA TYR A 433 22.56 7.34 -10.13
C TYR A 433 22.96 6.06 -10.88
N ASN A 434 24.03 6.13 -11.65
CA ASN A 434 24.66 4.99 -12.29
C ASN A 434 25.83 4.49 -11.45
N SER A 435 25.71 3.28 -10.91
CA SER A 435 26.73 2.68 -10.04
C SER A 435 28.00 2.25 -10.76
N ASP A 436 27.95 2.04 -12.09
CA ASP A 436 29.08 1.50 -12.84
C ASP A 436 30.20 2.53 -13.02
N TYR A 437 29.84 3.81 -13.05
CA TYR A 437 30.79 4.91 -13.20
C TYR A 437 30.55 6.06 -12.21
N GLU A 438 29.74 5.82 -11.16
CA GLU A 438 29.53 6.72 -10.02
C GLU A 438 29.04 8.15 -10.35
N HIS A 439 28.29 8.32 -11.44
CA HIS A 439 27.70 9.62 -11.80
C HIS A 439 26.17 9.56 -11.85
N TYR A 440 25.54 10.73 -11.78
CA TYR A 440 24.11 10.88 -12.04
C TYR A 440 23.84 11.10 -13.53
N GLU A 441 22.98 10.28 -14.10
CA GLU A 441 22.43 10.45 -15.44
C GLU A 441 21.19 11.33 -15.38
N VAL A 442 21.12 12.33 -16.28
CA VAL A 442 19.95 13.18 -16.46
C VAL A 442 19.36 12.91 -17.84
N PHE A 443 18.06 12.58 -17.91
CA PHE A 443 17.37 12.24 -19.16
C PHE A 443 15.88 12.62 -19.11
N PHE A 444 15.22 12.76 -20.26
CA PHE A 444 13.77 12.97 -20.31
C PHE A 444 13.03 11.64 -20.15
N ARG A 445 12.14 11.53 -19.16
CA ARG A 445 11.21 10.41 -19.04
C ARG A 445 10.11 10.51 -20.08
N THR A 446 10.35 9.90 -21.24
CA THR A 446 9.41 9.85 -22.37
C THR A 446 8.70 8.53 -22.54
N ASP A 447 9.15 7.48 -21.84
CA ASP A 447 8.56 6.13 -21.92
C ASP A 447 7.16 6.11 -21.30
N LEU A 448 6.13 6.08 -22.16
CA LEU A 448 4.74 6.00 -21.78
C LEU A 448 4.44 4.74 -20.98
N MET A 449 5.06 3.59 -21.29
CA MET A 449 4.80 2.38 -20.52
C MET A 449 5.23 2.56 -19.06
N LYS A 450 6.43 3.11 -18.83
CA LYS A 450 6.91 3.47 -17.48
C LYS A 450 6.09 4.58 -16.83
N ILE A 451 5.56 5.53 -17.60
CA ILE A 451 4.68 6.58 -17.08
C ILE A 451 3.38 5.97 -16.57
N PHE A 452 2.77 5.04 -17.31
CA PHE A 452 1.48 4.41 -16.97
C PHE A 452 1.59 3.28 -15.94
N THR A 453 2.78 2.71 -15.74
CA THR A 453 2.99 1.53 -14.88
C THR A 453 3.69 1.92 -13.58
N TYR A 454 3.33 1.26 -12.47
CA TYR A 454 4.01 1.45 -11.18
C TYR A 454 5.35 0.74 -11.16
N GLU A 455 6.29 1.26 -10.36
CA GLU A 455 7.51 0.54 -10.09
C GLU A 455 7.19 -0.81 -9.41
N GLY A 456 7.79 -1.90 -9.90
CA GLY A 456 7.53 -3.27 -9.44
C GLY A 456 6.42 -4.00 -10.19
N ALA A 457 5.53 -3.29 -10.88
CA ALA A 457 4.55 -3.92 -11.78
C ALA A 457 5.24 -4.49 -13.02
N ILE A 458 4.65 -5.54 -13.60
CA ILE A 458 5.12 -6.08 -14.88
C ILE A 458 4.45 -5.28 -15.99
N GLU A 459 5.25 -4.61 -16.79
CA GLU A 459 4.78 -3.83 -17.92
C GLU A 459 4.14 -4.73 -18.97
N GLY A 460 2.96 -4.33 -19.46
CA GLY A 460 2.32 -4.96 -20.61
C GLY A 460 2.85 -4.41 -21.93
N GLU A 461 2.01 -4.48 -22.97
CA GLU A 461 2.29 -3.84 -24.25
C GLU A 461 1.53 -2.52 -24.39
N LEU A 462 2.17 -1.53 -25.02
CA LEU A 462 1.48 -0.34 -25.50
C LEU A 462 0.51 -0.74 -26.62
N SER A 463 -0.69 -0.18 -26.60
CA SER A 463 -1.61 -0.30 -27.72
C SER A 463 -1.05 0.36 -28.99
N ILE A 464 -1.63 0.08 -30.15
CA ILE A 464 -1.13 0.61 -31.43
C ILE A 464 -1.12 2.14 -31.41
N SER A 465 -2.20 2.78 -30.95
CA SER A 465 -2.28 4.24 -30.89
C SER A 465 -1.28 4.84 -29.92
N LEU A 466 -1.09 4.24 -28.73
CA LEU A 466 -0.07 4.69 -27.78
C LEU A 466 1.36 4.49 -28.31
N ARG A 467 1.63 3.41 -29.07
CA ARG A 467 2.92 3.24 -29.78
C ARG A 467 3.15 4.34 -30.81
N THR A 468 2.12 4.76 -31.53
CA THR A 468 2.22 5.89 -32.47
C THR A 468 2.54 7.20 -31.73
N ILE A 469 1.90 7.45 -30.58
CA ILE A 469 2.20 8.62 -29.75
C ILE A 469 3.64 8.53 -29.20
N GLN A 470 4.05 7.38 -28.65
CA GLN A 470 5.40 7.13 -28.16
C GLN A 470 6.46 7.40 -29.24
N SER A 471 6.25 6.89 -30.46
CA SER A 471 7.18 7.08 -31.56
C SER A 471 7.37 8.57 -31.88
N LYS A 472 6.29 9.36 -31.91
CA LYS A 472 6.39 10.81 -32.11
C LYS A 472 7.11 11.50 -30.95
N ILE A 473 6.79 11.16 -29.70
CA ILE A 473 7.48 11.70 -28.53
C ILE A 473 8.98 11.42 -28.64
N ASN A 474 9.34 10.17 -28.95
CA ASN A 474 10.73 9.77 -29.11
C ASN A 474 11.40 10.63 -30.16
N THR A 475 10.90 10.68 -31.40
CA THR A 475 11.45 11.48 -32.50
C THR A 475 11.75 12.92 -32.08
N TYR A 476 10.80 13.61 -31.42
CA TYR A 476 11.04 14.99 -30.98
C TYR A 476 12.01 15.10 -29.80
N SER A 477 12.10 14.09 -28.94
CA SER A 477 12.98 14.12 -27.76
C SER A 477 14.42 13.71 -28.04
N GLN A 478 14.70 12.89 -29.07
CA GLN A 478 16.07 12.43 -29.36
C GLN A 478 16.98 13.59 -29.80
N ASP A 479 16.40 14.56 -30.50
CA ASP A 479 17.09 15.74 -31.02
C ASP A 479 17.27 16.86 -29.97
N MET A 480 16.66 16.71 -28.79
CA MET A 480 16.72 17.74 -27.74
C MET A 480 18.01 17.62 -26.93
N ASN A 481 18.75 18.74 -26.85
CA ASN A 481 19.84 18.88 -25.88
C ASN A 481 19.27 19.32 -24.53
N ILE A 482 19.56 18.58 -23.46
CA ILE A 482 19.01 18.81 -22.11
C ILE A 482 19.42 20.18 -21.56
N LEU A 483 20.71 20.55 -21.68
CA LEU A 483 21.21 21.82 -21.18
C LEU A 483 20.61 23.01 -21.93
N GLU A 484 20.54 22.92 -23.26
CA GLU A 484 19.92 23.97 -24.06
C GLU A 484 18.40 24.06 -23.79
N SER A 485 17.75 22.93 -23.52
CA SER A 485 16.34 22.90 -23.10
C SER A 485 16.13 23.59 -21.75
N ALA A 486 17.02 23.34 -20.79
CA ALA A 486 16.98 24.01 -19.48
C ALA A 486 17.21 25.52 -19.60
N LYS A 487 18.25 25.94 -20.34
CA LYS A 487 18.52 27.36 -20.62
C LYS A 487 17.35 28.04 -21.33
N TYR A 488 16.74 27.35 -22.30
CA TYR A 488 15.56 27.84 -22.99
C TYR A 488 14.40 28.10 -22.02
N ALA A 489 14.08 27.12 -21.16
CA ALA A 489 13.02 27.27 -20.16
C ALA A 489 13.30 28.42 -19.18
N ILE A 490 14.56 28.56 -18.71
CA ILE A 490 15.03 29.67 -17.86
C ILE A 490 14.76 31.02 -18.55
N ASN A 491 15.21 31.16 -19.80
CA ASN A 491 15.10 32.40 -20.55
C ASN A 491 13.63 32.78 -20.80
N GLU A 492 12.79 31.81 -21.18
CA GLU A 492 11.36 32.05 -21.39
C GLU A 492 10.61 32.44 -20.11
N LEU A 493 11.00 31.88 -18.96
CA LEU A 493 10.44 32.27 -17.67
C LEU A 493 10.93 33.66 -17.23
N ALA A 494 12.22 33.95 -17.39
CA ALA A 494 12.83 35.22 -17.02
C ALA A 494 12.29 36.40 -17.84
N LYS A 495 12.08 36.22 -19.15
CA LYS A 495 11.43 37.21 -20.05
C LYS A 495 10.06 37.66 -19.53
N LYS A 496 9.35 36.76 -18.83
CA LYS A 496 8.03 37.04 -18.22
C LYS A 496 8.15 37.67 -16.81
N ASN A 497 9.36 38.01 -16.37
CA ASN A 497 9.70 38.54 -15.05
C ASN A 497 9.36 37.59 -13.89
N TYR A 498 9.66 36.30 -14.06
CA TYR A 498 9.48 35.27 -13.03
C TYR A 498 10.78 34.50 -12.77
N ILE A 499 10.91 33.97 -11.55
CA ILE A 499 11.98 33.07 -11.12
C ILE A 499 11.37 31.82 -10.49
N HIS A 500 11.95 30.64 -10.79
CA HIS A 500 11.69 29.40 -10.08
C HIS A 500 12.63 29.28 -8.88
N LYS A 501 12.10 29.26 -7.66
CA LYS A 501 12.94 29.35 -6.45
C LYS A 501 13.53 28.01 -6.00
N ASP A 502 12.86 26.92 -6.32
CA ASP A 502 13.32 25.56 -6.04
C ASP A 502 13.65 24.85 -7.34
N LEU A 503 14.62 25.36 -8.11
CA LEU A 503 14.97 24.76 -9.40
C LEU A 503 15.66 23.40 -9.20
N LYS A 504 15.11 22.36 -9.84
CA LYS A 504 15.58 20.96 -9.87
C LYS A 504 15.37 20.37 -11.26
N TRP A 505 16.04 19.26 -11.57
CA TRP A 505 15.89 18.59 -12.88
C TRP A 505 14.44 18.14 -13.11
N GLU A 506 13.79 17.53 -12.13
CA GLU A 506 12.38 17.10 -12.20
C GLU A 506 11.37 18.25 -12.47
N HIS A 507 11.77 19.50 -12.27
CA HIS A 507 10.92 20.66 -12.55
C HIS A 507 11.02 21.14 -14.00
N ILE A 508 11.91 20.58 -14.81
CA ILE A 508 12.06 20.88 -16.22
C ILE A 508 11.44 19.75 -17.02
N GLY A 509 10.63 20.07 -18.04
CA GLY A 509 10.03 19.04 -18.87
C GLY A 509 9.66 19.52 -20.27
N LEU A 510 9.25 18.57 -21.10
CA LEU A 510 8.81 18.81 -22.47
C LEU A 510 7.27 18.85 -22.53
N TYR A 511 6.73 19.98 -22.98
CA TYR A 511 5.32 20.16 -23.26
C TYR A 511 5.02 19.88 -24.73
N PRO A 512 4.15 18.90 -25.05
CA PRO A 512 3.75 18.64 -26.44
C PRO A 512 2.84 19.75 -26.96
N ILE A 513 3.30 20.49 -27.96
CA ILE A 513 2.47 21.44 -28.70
C ILE A 513 1.72 20.71 -29.80
N LEU A 514 0.39 20.83 -29.77
CA LEU A 514 -0.51 20.09 -30.64
C LEU A 514 -1.13 21.00 -31.71
N LYS A 515 -1.26 20.48 -32.93
CA LYS A 515 -2.09 21.06 -34.00
C LYS A 515 -3.04 19.97 -34.49
N ASN A 516 -4.35 20.17 -34.32
CA ASN A 516 -5.37 19.17 -34.63
C ASN A 516 -5.11 17.81 -33.96
N GLY A 517 -4.69 17.83 -32.68
CA GLY A 517 -4.37 16.62 -31.90
C GLY A 517 -3.05 15.93 -32.26
N ILE A 518 -2.27 16.47 -33.21
CA ILE A 518 -0.97 15.93 -33.61
C ILE A 518 0.15 16.75 -32.98
N ILE A 519 1.14 16.07 -32.38
CA ILE A 519 2.36 16.72 -31.88
C ILE A 519 3.11 17.37 -33.05
N VAL A 520 3.33 18.67 -32.99
CA VAL A 520 4.11 19.43 -33.98
C VAL A 520 5.48 19.86 -33.47
N LYS A 521 5.63 20.05 -32.17
CA LYS A 521 6.91 20.29 -31.48
C LYS A 521 6.80 19.93 -30.00
N MET A 522 7.94 19.71 -29.36
CA MET A 522 8.07 19.65 -27.90
C MET A 522 8.69 20.96 -27.42
N GLU A 523 8.08 21.62 -26.44
CA GLU A 523 8.56 22.89 -25.91
C GLU A 523 9.09 22.69 -24.47
N PRO A 524 10.37 23.03 -24.19
CA PRO A 524 10.89 22.97 -22.83
C PRO A 524 10.19 24.00 -21.93
N ILE A 525 9.64 23.54 -20.80
CA ILE A 525 8.93 24.36 -19.82
C ILE A 525 9.34 23.99 -18.39
N PHE A 526 8.91 24.79 -17.43
CA PHE A 526 8.92 24.45 -16.02
C PHE A 526 7.57 23.90 -15.57
N ILE A 527 7.61 22.98 -14.62
CA ILE A 527 6.45 22.50 -13.85
C ILE A 527 6.63 22.85 -12.37
N ASP A 528 5.70 22.39 -11.53
CA ASP A 528 5.68 22.66 -10.08
C ASP A 528 5.79 24.15 -9.74
N LEU A 529 4.86 24.92 -10.32
CA LEU A 529 4.90 26.38 -10.34
C LEU A 529 4.57 27.05 -9.00
N GLU A 530 4.49 26.28 -7.91
CA GLU A 530 4.20 26.79 -6.56
C GLU A 530 5.30 27.71 -6.04
N SER A 531 6.55 27.46 -6.41
CA SER A 531 7.71 28.24 -5.96
C SER A 531 7.94 29.53 -6.77
N ILE A 532 7.19 29.73 -7.86
CA ILE A 532 7.37 30.84 -8.79
C ILE A 532 7.09 32.19 -8.11
N LYS A 533 8.03 33.13 -8.23
CA LYS A 533 7.84 34.52 -7.76
C LYS A 533 8.17 35.53 -8.85
N LYS A 534 7.51 36.69 -8.81
CA LYS A 534 7.88 37.82 -9.66
C LYS A 534 9.28 38.32 -9.30
N LYS A 535 10.10 38.57 -10.31
CA LYS A 535 11.44 39.15 -10.16
C LYS A 535 11.84 39.80 -11.47
N LYS A 536 12.60 40.90 -11.41
CA LYS A 536 13.13 41.55 -12.63
C LYS A 536 13.93 40.55 -13.46
N MET A 537 13.74 40.56 -14.77
CA MET A 537 14.30 39.60 -15.74
C MET A 537 15.79 39.29 -15.50
N GLU A 538 16.68 40.29 -15.54
CA GLU A 538 18.14 40.09 -15.40
C GLU A 538 18.48 39.31 -14.12
N LYS A 539 17.93 39.73 -12.98
CA LYS A 539 18.16 39.06 -11.69
C LYS A 539 17.48 37.69 -11.61
N ALA A 540 16.47 37.41 -12.42
CA ALA A 540 15.78 36.13 -12.45
C ALA A 540 16.60 35.11 -13.24
N GLU A 541 17.05 35.49 -14.44
CA GLU A 541 17.89 34.70 -15.32
C GLU A 541 19.23 34.36 -14.66
N GLU A 542 19.98 35.37 -14.19
CA GLU A 542 21.29 35.19 -13.54
C GLU A 542 21.24 34.14 -12.42
N ARG A 543 20.26 34.23 -11.52
CA ARG A 543 20.13 33.28 -10.41
C ARG A 543 19.70 31.88 -10.83
N MET A 544 18.89 31.75 -11.88
CA MET A 544 18.48 30.44 -12.37
C MET A 544 19.61 29.76 -13.14
N MET A 545 20.41 30.53 -13.88
CA MET A 545 21.61 30.03 -14.56
C MET A 545 22.68 29.58 -13.55
N GLU A 546 22.96 30.38 -12.52
CA GLU A 546 23.86 29.97 -11.42
C GLU A 546 23.41 28.66 -10.78
N LYS A 547 22.09 28.51 -10.54
CA LYS A 547 21.53 27.27 -10.00
C LYS A 547 21.62 26.10 -10.98
N LEU A 548 21.46 26.35 -12.27
CA LEU A 548 21.65 25.35 -13.32
C LEU A 548 23.10 24.86 -13.36
N ASP A 549 24.08 25.77 -13.27
CA ASP A 549 25.51 25.40 -13.25
C ASP A 549 25.82 24.46 -12.09
N ILE A 550 25.32 24.76 -10.88
CA ILE A 550 25.44 23.89 -9.70
C ILE A 550 24.77 22.52 -9.94
N MET A 551 23.61 22.50 -10.59
CA MET A 551 22.90 21.26 -10.92
C MET A 551 23.62 20.40 -11.96
N CYS A 552 24.55 20.98 -12.74
CA CYS A 552 25.32 20.26 -13.75
C CYS A 552 26.56 19.55 -13.19
N GLU A 553 27.05 19.94 -12.01
CA GLU A 553 28.25 19.36 -11.41
C GLU A 553 28.10 17.85 -11.20
N ASN A 554 29.01 17.01 -11.69
CA ASN A 554 28.96 15.54 -11.55
C ASN A 554 27.75 14.85 -12.22
N ARG A 555 27.17 15.45 -13.26
CA ARG A 555 26.06 14.88 -14.04
C ARG A 555 26.49 14.53 -15.46
N VAL A 556 25.92 13.45 -15.99
CA VAL A 556 26.02 13.04 -17.39
C VAL A 556 24.65 13.21 -18.04
N PHE A 557 24.61 13.90 -19.18
CA PHE A 557 23.36 14.15 -19.91
C PHE A 557 23.15 13.07 -20.96
N ILE A 558 22.10 12.27 -20.80
CA ILE A 558 21.76 11.18 -21.70
C ILE A 558 20.66 11.67 -22.65
N ASN A 559 20.99 11.79 -23.93
CA ASN A 559 19.98 11.97 -24.96
C ASN A 559 19.27 10.64 -25.17
N ASN A 560 17.94 10.67 -25.31
CA ASN A 560 17.11 9.49 -25.60
C ASN A 560 17.42 8.98 -27.03
N LYS A 561 18.54 8.30 -27.23
CA LYS A 561 18.91 7.67 -28.50
C LYS A 561 18.18 6.36 -28.74
#